data_AF-A0A258DM29-F1
#
_entry.id   AF-A0A258DM29-F1
#
_cell.length_a   1.000
_cell.length_b   1.000
_cell.length_c   1.000
_cell.angle_alpha   90.00
_cell.angle_beta   90.00
_cell.angle_gamma   90.00
#
_symmetry.space_group_name_H-M   'P 1'
#
loop_
_entity.id
_entity.type
_entity.pdbx_description
1 polymer ?
#
loop_
_entity_poly.entity_id
_entity_poly.type
_entity_poly.pdbx_seq_one_letter_code
_entity_poly.pdbx_strand_id
1 'polypeptide(L)' 'MAQKVIDLSLLIEDNMPAHKLFQRPVLTTHMSHEGSKALNLGVEGDAM' A
#
# COMPACT_ATOMS: atom_id res chain seq x y z
N MET A 1 7.08 13.25 26.84
CA MET A 1 7.14 12.36 25.66
C MET A 1 7.41 13.23 24.44
N ALA A 2 8.55 13.06 23.78
CA ALA A 2 8.88 13.87 22.60
C ALA A 2 8.03 13.37 21.41
N GLN A 3 7.26 14.26 20.80
CA GLN A 3 6.43 13.93 19.65
C GLN A 3 7.30 13.89 18.39
N LYS A 4 7.27 12.78 17.64
CA LYS A 4 8.03 12.60 16.40
C LYS A 4 7.10 12.80 15.21
N VAL A 5 7.47 13.68 14.29
CA VAL A 5 6.79 13.84 13.00
C VAL A 5 7.40 12.83 12.01
N ILE A 6 6.55 12.06 11.34
CA ILE A 6 6.96 11.09 10.31
C ILE A 6 6.34 11.54 8.99
N ASP A 7 7.18 11.71 7.98
CA ASP A 7 6.74 11.99 6.62
C ASP A 7 6.39 10.67 5.92
N LEU A 8 5.13 10.55 5.50
CA LEU A 8 4.60 9.41 4.74
C LEU A 8 4.32 9.78 3.28
N SER A 9 4.77 10.95 2.84
CA SER A 9 4.67 11.40 1.46
C SER A 9 5.77 10.78 0.60
N LEU A 10 5.53 10.74 -0.70
CA LEU A 10 6.52 10.36 -1.71
C LEU A 10 6.77 11.57 -2.61
N LEU A 11 8.03 11.77 -3.01
CA LEU A 11 8.39 12.82 -3.96
C LEU A 11 7.71 12.55 -5.31
N ILE A 12 7.03 13.57 -5.84
CA ILE A 12 6.39 13.48 -7.16
C ILE A 12 7.44 13.77 -8.23
N GLU A 13 7.61 12.82 -9.16
CA GLU A 13 8.56 12.89 -10.26
C GLU A 13 7.87 12.60 -11.61
N ASP A 14 8.51 12.99 -12.70
CA ASP A 14 8.03 12.68 -14.04
C ASP A 14 8.05 11.16 -14.28
N ASN A 15 7.08 10.67 -15.06
CA ASN A 15 6.94 9.25 -15.43
C ASN A 15 6.67 8.29 -14.25
N MET A 16 6.13 8.79 -13.14
CA MET A 16 5.68 7.92 -12.05
C MET A 16 4.58 6.94 -12.50
N PRO A 17 4.61 5.68 -12.02
CA PRO A 17 3.59 4.70 -12.33
C PRO A 17 2.25 5.15 -11.72
N ALA A 18 1.36 5.61 -12.57
CA ALA A 18 0.01 5.98 -12.17
C ALA A 18 -0.95 4.83 -12.46
N HIS A 19 -1.86 4.54 -11.53
CA HIS A 19 -2.87 3.47 -11.68
C HIS A 19 -3.66 3.55 -13.01
N LYS A 20 -3.79 4.76 -13.59
CA LYS A 20 -4.43 5.03 -14.89
C LYS A 20 -3.66 4.49 -16.11
N LEU A 21 -2.36 4.27 -16.00
CA LEU A 21 -1.47 3.82 -17.09
C LEU A 21 -1.34 2.29 -17.14
N PHE A 22 -1.81 1.59 -16.12
CA PHE A 22 -1.92 0.14 -16.17
C PHE A 22 -3.05 -0.21 -17.13
N GLN A 23 -2.75 -1.08 -18.11
CA GLN A 23 -3.81 -1.71 -18.90
C GLN A 23 -4.82 -2.29 -17.90
N ARG A 24 -6.12 -2.19 -18.19
CA ARG A 24 -7.13 -2.86 -17.35
C ARG A 24 -7.26 -4.32 -17.80
N PRO A 25 -6.62 -5.28 -17.11
CA PRO A 25 -7.20 -6.61 -17.05
C PRO A 25 -7.48 -6.95 -15.58
N VAL A 26 -8.63 -7.57 -15.37
CA VAL A 26 -9.13 -8.08 -14.09
C VAL A 26 -9.70 -7.02 -13.15
N LEU A 27 -11.03 -7.05 -13.01
CA LEU A 27 -11.74 -6.50 -11.85
C LEU A 27 -11.46 -7.43 -10.67
N THR A 28 -10.41 -7.17 -9.90
CA THR A 28 -10.18 -7.87 -8.64
C THR A 28 -10.95 -7.15 -7.54
N THR A 29 -11.49 -7.89 -6.57
CA THR A 29 -11.97 -7.26 -5.34
C THR A 29 -10.81 -6.56 -4.65
N HIS A 30 -11.04 -5.36 -4.13
CA HIS A 30 -10.04 -4.68 -3.31
C HIS A 30 -9.62 -5.60 -2.14
N MET A 31 -8.32 -5.70 -1.92
CA MET A 31 -7.79 -6.46 -0.78
C MET A 31 -8.19 -5.75 0.53
N SER A 32 -8.76 -6.48 1.47
CA SER A 32 -9.07 -5.98 2.81
C SER A 32 -7.95 -6.34 3.79
N HIS A 33 -7.89 -5.65 4.94
CA HIS A 33 -6.96 -6.00 6.03
C HIS A 33 -7.11 -7.46 6.46
N GLU A 34 -8.35 -7.92 6.68
CA GLU A 34 -8.64 -9.32 7.02
C GLU A 34 -8.21 -10.30 5.91
N GLY A 35 -8.38 -9.91 4.64
CA GLY A 35 -7.95 -10.71 3.50
C GLY A 35 -6.43 -10.85 3.44
N SER A 36 -5.70 -9.75 3.64
CA SER A 36 -4.23 -9.76 3.71
C SER A 36 -3.71 -10.60 4.88
N LYS A 37 -4.40 -10.55 6.03
CA LYS A 37 -4.08 -11.36 7.20
C LYS A 37 -4.27 -12.85 6.93
N ALA A 38 -5.40 -13.24 6.34
CA ALA A 38 -5.66 -14.64 5.97
C ALA A 38 -4.62 -15.21 4.98
N LEU A 39 -4.03 -14.35 4.15
CA LEU A 39 -3.00 -14.70 3.18
C LEU A 39 -1.56 -14.58 3.72
N ASN A 40 -1.37 -14.22 4.99
CA ASN A 40 -0.06 -14.01 5.63
C ASN A 40 0.84 -13.02 4.86
N LEU A 41 0.26 -11.93 4.33
CA LEU A 41 0.98 -10.93 3.53
C LEU A 41 1.69 -9.84 4.37
N GLY A 42 1.92 -10.08 5.67
CA GLY A 42 2.60 -9.15 6.58
C GLY A 42 4.06 -9.54 6.86
N VAL A 43 4.83 -8.62 7.46
CA VAL A 43 6.19 -8.90 7.96
C VAL A 43 6.21 -9.04 9.48
N GLU A 44 7.26 -9.65 10.03
CA GLU A 44 7.41 -9.80 11.49
C GLU A 44 7.37 -8.44 12.20
N GLY A 45 6.43 -8.29 13.14
CA GLY A 45 6.23 -7.05 13.90
C GLY A 45 5.12 -6.15 13.39
N ASP A 46 4.50 -6.46 12.25
CA ASP A 46 3.28 -5.75 11.82
C ASP A 46 2.12 -6.03 12.78
N ALA A 47 1.32 -4.99 13.05
CA ALA A 47 0.06 -5.12 13.78
C ALA A 47 -1.00 -5.73 12.85
N MET A 48 -0.85 -7.02 12.55
CA MET A 48 -1.75 -7.81 11.72
C MET A 48 -3.04 -8.17 12.44
#